data_AF-A0A923B6L5-F1
#
_entry.id   AF-A0A923B6L5-F1
#
_cell.length_a   1.000
_cell.length_b   1.000
_cell.length_c   1.000
_cell.angle_alpha   90.00
_cell.angle_beta   90.00
_cell.angle_gamma   90.00
#
_symmetry.space_group_name_H-M   'P 1'
#
loop_
_entity.id
_entity.type
_entity.pdbx_description
1 polymer ?
#
loop_
_entity_poly.entity_id
_entity_poly.type
_entity_poly.pdbx_seq_one_letter_code
_entity_poly.pdbx_strand_id
1 'polypeptide(L)'
;MTNDLPELMLPQIADGGFAHAGRWDLNAEGVLFFAGNAPKRPGVYIFVQAGTARYVGVASRNLAQRLYMYGRPGVSQRTNIRLNGVLRDELANGEIIDVYVASPPDLEWNGWKVSGAEGLEAAIIRSFRLSWNRRGTVPVLMPSASTGLQSTDPAEDGVVSRESADPGGRANTADRIRDYAESRYFAPARSAGQSIVEVSAREIHDGLRLRNAFPSVCQALSGRKIAEMCRVTLTRRIGPTNSSTTSYVYELLH
;
A
#
# COMPACT_ATOMS: atom_id res chain seq x y z
N MET A 1 -24.54 -10.41 -8.34
CA MET A 1 -23.73 -11.61 -8.09
C MET A 1 -22.47 -11.14 -7.38
N THR A 2 -22.28 -11.53 -6.12
CA THR A 2 -21.12 -11.16 -5.32
C THR A 2 -19.86 -11.69 -6.01
N ASN A 3 -19.04 -10.78 -6.51
CA ASN A 3 -17.81 -11.09 -7.24
C ASN A 3 -16.71 -11.50 -6.25
N ASP A 4 -16.89 -12.63 -5.56
CA ASP A 4 -15.87 -13.16 -4.65
C ASP A 4 -14.82 -13.91 -5.48
N LEU A 5 -13.56 -13.51 -5.35
CA LEU A 5 -12.48 -14.14 -6.09
C LEU A 5 -12.21 -15.53 -5.50
N PRO A 6 -11.90 -16.54 -6.33
CA PRO A 6 -11.63 -17.89 -5.86
C PRO A 6 -10.38 -17.94 -4.98
N GLU A 7 -10.28 -18.96 -4.13
CA GLU A 7 -9.03 -19.28 -3.42
C GLU A 7 -7.99 -19.86 -4.39
N LEU A 8 -6.71 -19.58 -4.14
CA LEU A 8 -5.61 -20.21 -4.86
C LEU A 8 -5.12 -21.43 -4.07
N MET A 9 -5.40 -22.63 -4.59
CA MET A 9 -5.12 -23.89 -3.91
C MET A 9 -3.75 -24.45 -4.28
N LEU A 10 -3.17 -25.25 -3.39
CA LEU A 10 -1.84 -25.84 -3.55
C LEU A 10 -1.63 -26.57 -4.90
N PRO A 11 -2.57 -27.38 -5.42
CA PRO A 11 -2.40 -27.99 -6.74
C PRO A 11 -2.17 -26.95 -7.85
N GLN A 12 -2.94 -25.85 -7.85
CA GLN A 12 -2.78 -24.77 -8.84
C GLN A 12 -1.44 -24.02 -8.67
N ILE A 13 -0.94 -23.91 -7.43
CA ILE A 13 0.37 -23.30 -7.15
C ILE A 13 1.49 -24.18 -7.73
N ALA A 14 1.43 -25.48 -7.48
CA ALA A 14 2.42 -26.46 -7.97
C ALA A 14 2.39 -26.57 -9.50
N ASP A 15 1.20 -26.74 -10.08
CA ASP A 15 1.01 -26.80 -11.54
C ASP A 15 1.37 -25.47 -12.22
N GLY A 16 1.23 -24.35 -11.49
CA GLY A 16 1.65 -23.01 -11.90
C GLY A 16 3.16 -22.78 -11.90
N GLY A 17 3.97 -23.80 -11.63
CA GLY A 17 5.44 -23.74 -11.70
C GLY A 17 6.11 -23.17 -10.44
N PHE A 18 5.40 -23.08 -9.32
CA PHE A 18 6.03 -22.77 -8.04
C PHE A 18 6.60 -24.03 -7.39
N ALA A 19 7.84 -23.94 -6.92
CA ALA A 19 8.49 -24.99 -6.15
C ALA A 19 8.40 -24.72 -4.65
N HIS A 20 8.21 -25.77 -3.85
CA HIS A 20 8.32 -25.67 -2.39
C HIS A 20 9.76 -25.28 -2.02
N ALA A 21 9.91 -24.22 -1.22
CA ALA A 21 11.21 -23.70 -0.80
C ALA A 21 11.51 -23.98 0.68
N GLY A 22 10.48 -24.27 1.48
CA GLY A 22 10.57 -24.45 2.92
C GLY A 22 9.32 -23.93 3.64
N ARG A 23 9.44 -23.69 4.93
CA ARG A 23 8.33 -23.23 5.79
C ARG A 23 8.77 -22.14 6.76
N TRP A 24 7.80 -21.42 7.31
CA TRP A 24 8.04 -20.57 8.48
C TRP A 24 8.09 -21.39 9.76
N ASP A 25 8.93 -20.96 10.71
CA ASP A 25 9.06 -21.60 12.01
C ASP A 25 9.45 -20.56 13.09
N LEU A 26 9.32 -20.94 14.36
CA LEU A 26 9.71 -20.13 15.51
C LEU A 26 10.88 -20.78 16.23
N ASN A 27 11.89 -19.99 16.59
CA ASN A 27 12.95 -20.50 17.44
C ASN A 27 12.52 -20.53 18.93
N ALA A 28 13.41 -20.97 19.83
CA ALA A 28 13.12 -21.07 21.26
C ALA A 28 12.71 -19.72 21.90
N GLU A 29 13.17 -18.60 21.35
CA GLU A 29 12.82 -17.25 21.81
C GLU A 29 11.55 -16.68 21.13
N GLY A 30 10.85 -17.49 20.33
CA GLY A 30 9.65 -17.07 19.60
C GLY A 30 9.92 -16.11 18.43
N VAL A 31 11.17 -16.06 17.95
CA VAL A 31 11.59 -15.28 16.78
C VAL A 31 11.29 -16.06 15.52
N LEU A 32 10.57 -15.41 14.60
CA LEU A 32 10.24 -15.96 13.29
C LEU A 32 11.49 -16.14 12.42
N PHE A 33 11.64 -17.32 11.83
CA PHE A 33 12.66 -17.59 10.83
C PHE A 33 12.12 -18.48 9.71
N PHE A 34 12.80 -18.43 8.56
CA PHE A 34 12.48 -19.28 7.42
C PHE A 34 13.32 -20.56 7.47
N ALA A 35 12.67 -21.71 7.64
CA ALA A 35 13.26 -23.03 7.61
C ALA A 35 13.21 -23.59 6.18
N GLY A 36 14.20 -23.25 5.36
CA GLY A 36 14.23 -23.67 3.97
C GLY A 36 15.40 -23.12 3.17
N ASN A 37 15.38 -23.36 1.86
CA ASN A 37 16.37 -22.86 0.93
C ASN A 37 15.70 -22.09 -0.20
N ALA A 38 15.74 -20.76 -0.10
CA ALA A 38 15.19 -19.88 -1.12
C ALA A 38 16.26 -19.47 -2.13
N PRO A 39 15.93 -19.36 -3.44
CA PRO A 39 16.87 -18.93 -4.45
C PRO A 39 17.46 -17.53 -4.19
N LYS A 40 18.74 -17.32 -4.53
CA LYS A 40 19.42 -16.02 -4.45
C LYS A 40 19.22 -15.17 -5.72
N ARG A 41 17.99 -15.08 -6.20
CA ARG A 41 17.61 -14.38 -7.44
C ARG A 41 16.22 -13.73 -7.32
N PRO A 42 15.81 -12.86 -8.26
CA PRO A 42 14.46 -12.31 -8.27
C PRO A 42 13.38 -13.38 -8.45
N GLY A 43 12.16 -13.07 -7.99
CA GLY A 43 11.02 -13.95 -8.19
C GLY A 43 9.81 -13.59 -7.33
N VAL A 44 8.84 -14.49 -7.33
CA VAL A 44 7.59 -14.42 -6.58
C VAL A 44 7.59 -15.51 -5.52
N TYR A 45 7.02 -15.22 -4.36
CA TYR A 45 6.82 -16.19 -3.29
C TYR A 45 5.38 -16.15 -2.78
N ILE A 46 4.88 -17.31 -2.36
CA ILE A 46 3.53 -17.50 -1.82
C ILE A 46 3.65 -18.15 -0.45
N PHE A 47 2.92 -17.61 0.53
CA PHE A 47 2.71 -18.28 1.82
C PHE A 47 1.42 -19.08 1.75
N VAL A 48 1.51 -20.36 2.07
CA VAL A 48 0.42 -21.33 1.98
C VAL A 48 0.14 -21.89 3.36
N GLN A 49 -1.12 -21.84 3.78
CA GLN A 49 -1.59 -22.40 5.05
C GLN A 49 -2.76 -23.34 4.74
N ALA A 50 -2.74 -24.55 5.30
CA ALA A 50 -3.76 -25.57 5.08
C ALA A 50 -4.07 -25.82 3.58
N GLY A 51 -3.04 -25.76 2.72
CA GLY A 51 -3.19 -25.96 1.28
C GLY A 51 -3.75 -24.77 0.49
N THR A 52 -3.99 -23.63 1.13
CA THR A 52 -4.53 -22.42 0.48
C THR A 52 -3.52 -21.26 0.56
N ALA A 53 -3.34 -20.50 -0.53
CA ALA A 53 -2.54 -19.29 -0.54
C ALA A 53 -3.14 -18.22 0.37
N ARG A 54 -2.33 -17.69 1.29
CA ARG A 54 -2.72 -16.60 2.18
C ARG A 54 -2.08 -15.27 1.78
N TYR A 55 -0.86 -15.34 1.25
CA TYR A 55 -0.09 -14.17 0.83
C TYR A 55 0.72 -14.45 -0.43
N VAL A 56 0.82 -13.47 -1.33
CA VAL A 56 1.82 -13.43 -2.40
C VAL A 56 2.64 -12.16 -2.30
N GLY A 57 3.93 -12.26 -2.62
CA GLY A 57 4.78 -11.09 -2.75
C GLY A 57 5.87 -11.27 -3.79
N VAL A 58 6.37 -10.15 -4.30
CA VAL A 58 7.54 -10.11 -5.17
C VAL A 58 8.84 -9.81 -4.42
N ALA A 59 9.93 -10.38 -4.91
CA ALA A 59 11.30 -10.05 -4.54
C ALA A 59 12.05 -9.58 -5.79
N SER A 60 12.14 -8.26 -6.01
CA SER A 60 12.76 -7.70 -7.23
C SER A 60 14.28 -7.92 -7.33
N ARG A 61 14.94 -8.35 -6.24
CA ARG A 61 16.39 -8.61 -6.22
C ARG A 61 16.72 -10.04 -5.81
N ASN A 62 16.25 -10.46 -4.64
CA ASN A 62 16.70 -11.71 -4.02
C ASN A 62 15.62 -12.30 -3.11
N LEU A 63 15.10 -13.48 -3.46
CA LEU A 63 14.07 -14.19 -2.69
C LEU A 63 14.57 -14.55 -1.28
N ALA A 64 15.78 -15.11 -1.14
CA ALA A 64 16.34 -15.47 0.18
C ALA A 64 16.41 -14.27 1.13
N GLN A 65 16.89 -13.13 0.66
CA GLN A 65 16.95 -11.90 1.45
C GLN A 65 15.53 -11.39 1.77
N ARG A 66 14.61 -11.45 0.81
CA ARG A 66 13.24 -10.96 0.99
C ARG A 66 12.50 -11.75 2.07
N LEU A 67 12.70 -13.07 2.10
CA LEU A 67 12.15 -13.96 3.13
C LEU A 67 12.82 -13.69 4.47
N TYR A 68 14.15 -13.67 4.54
CA TYR A 68 14.87 -13.39 5.78
C TYR A 68 14.41 -12.08 6.48
N MET A 69 14.10 -11.03 5.72
CA MET A 69 13.62 -9.75 6.27
C MET A 69 12.24 -9.82 6.97
N TYR A 70 11.44 -10.87 6.75
CA TYR A 70 10.21 -11.05 7.52
C TYR A 70 10.47 -11.45 8.96
N GLY A 71 11.54 -12.21 9.24
CA GLY A 71 11.94 -12.55 10.61
C GLY A 71 12.55 -11.38 11.38
N ARG A 72 13.10 -10.40 10.65
CA ARG A 72 13.79 -9.22 11.20
C ARG A 72 13.29 -7.93 10.54
N PRO A 73 12.01 -7.57 10.75
CA PRO A 73 11.44 -6.42 10.09
C PRO A 73 12.11 -5.14 10.62
N GLY A 74 12.55 -4.27 9.72
CA GLY A 74 12.95 -2.92 10.09
C GLY A 74 11.74 -2.10 10.57
N VAL A 75 11.95 -1.14 11.47
CA VAL A 75 10.87 -0.34 12.09
C VAL A 75 9.95 0.39 11.11
N SER A 76 10.41 0.66 9.89
CA SER A 76 9.63 1.30 8.83
C SER A 76 8.92 0.31 7.89
N GLN A 77 9.24 -0.99 7.97
CA GLN A 77 8.74 -2.03 7.06
C GLN A 77 7.36 -2.55 7.50
N ARG A 78 6.33 -1.68 7.43
CA ARG A 78 4.96 -1.97 7.90
C ARG A 78 4.41 -3.33 7.43
N THR A 79 4.64 -3.72 6.17
CA THR A 79 4.21 -5.01 5.64
C THR A 79 4.93 -6.16 6.33
N ASN A 80 6.25 -6.05 6.55
CA ASN A 80 7.03 -7.09 7.21
C ASN A 80 6.70 -7.16 8.70
N ILE A 81 6.49 -6.02 9.37
CA ILE A 81 6.05 -5.98 10.79
C ILE A 81 4.71 -6.71 10.93
N ARG A 82 3.74 -6.36 10.09
CA ARG A 82 2.42 -7.01 10.12
C ARG A 82 2.51 -8.50 9.81
N LEU A 83 3.19 -8.88 8.72
CA LEU A 83 3.30 -10.29 8.35
C LEU A 83 4.10 -11.07 9.39
N ASN A 84 5.11 -10.48 10.02
CA ASN A 84 5.81 -11.11 11.14
C ASN A 84 4.84 -11.42 12.28
N GLY A 85 3.99 -10.46 12.69
CA GLY A 85 2.94 -10.68 13.69
C GLY A 85 1.98 -11.80 13.30
N VAL A 86 1.37 -11.70 12.12
CA VAL A 86 0.42 -12.71 11.60
C VAL A 86 1.06 -14.10 11.56
N LEU A 87 2.26 -14.23 11.00
CA LEU A 87 2.95 -15.53 10.91
C LEU A 87 3.25 -16.10 12.30
N ARG A 88 3.67 -15.26 13.26
CA ARG A 88 3.95 -15.72 14.63
C ARG A 88 2.69 -16.19 15.35
N ASP A 89 1.58 -15.45 15.19
CA ASP A 89 0.30 -15.80 15.81
C ASP A 89 -0.23 -17.13 15.27
N GLU A 90 -0.22 -17.33 13.95
CA GLU A 90 -0.64 -18.58 13.31
C GLU A 90 0.26 -19.75 13.73
N LEU A 91 1.59 -19.59 13.71
CA LEU A 91 2.53 -20.64 14.14
C LEU A 91 2.36 -20.99 15.62
N ALA A 92 2.08 -20.01 16.49
CA ALA A 92 1.82 -20.24 17.91
C ALA A 92 0.52 -21.05 18.15
N ASN A 93 -0.43 -20.97 17.23
CA ASN A 93 -1.65 -21.79 17.23
C ASN A 93 -1.43 -23.21 16.66
N GLY A 94 -0.20 -23.55 16.27
CA GLY A 94 0.15 -24.86 15.72
C GLY A 94 -0.06 -24.99 14.21
N GLU A 95 -0.32 -23.88 13.52
CA GLU A 95 -0.51 -23.88 12.08
C GLU A 95 0.81 -24.07 11.33
N ILE A 96 0.74 -24.68 10.15
CA ILE A 96 1.89 -24.86 9.25
C ILE A 96 1.76 -23.87 8.10
N ILE A 97 2.84 -23.12 7.87
CA ILE A 97 2.88 -22.10 6.81
C ILE A 97 4.06 -22.39 5.88
N ASP A 98 3.76 -23.02 4.76
CA ASP A 98 4.72 -23.34 3.71
C ASP A 98 4.98 -22.14 2.80
N VAL A 99 6.17 -22.12 2.20
CA VAL A 99 6.59 -21.09 1.24
C VAL A 99 6.91 -21.74 -0.09
N TYR A 100 6.22 -21.27 -1.13
CA TYR A 100 6.42 -21.67 -2.51
C TYR A 100 7.01 -20.52 -3.30
N VAL A 101 7.95 -20.79 -4.21
CA VAL A 101 8.66 -19.76 -4.99
C VAL A 101 8.67 -20.06 -6.48
N ALA A 102 8.57 -19.03 -7.30
CA ALA A 102 8.73 -19.08 -8.74
C ALA A 102 9.59 -17.91 -9.23
N SER A 103 10.29 -18.09 -10.33
CA SER A 103 11.08 -17.04 -10.97
C SER A 103 10.80 -17.07 -12.47
N PRO A 104 9.63 -16.56 -12.90
CA PRO A 104 9.31 -16.46 -14.33
C PRO A 104 10.35 -15.58 -15.05
N PRO A 105 10.64 -15.85 -16.33
CA PRO A 105 11.53 -15.01 -17.11
C PRO A 105 10.94 -13.61 -17.31
N ASP A 106 11.81 -12.62 -17.44
CA ASP A 106 11.40 -11.30 -17.91
C ASP A 106 11.06 -11.36 -19.40
N LEU A 107 10.19 -10.45 -19.84
CA LEU A 107 9.80 -10.29 -21.24
C LEU A 107 10.27 -8.93 -21.76
N GLU A 108 10.46 -8.83 -23.07
CA GLU A 108 10.76 -7.57 -23.74
C GLU A 108 9.51 -7.08 -24.49
N TRP A 109 9.21 -5.80 -24.36
CA TRP A 109 8.13 -5.14 -25.08
C TRP A 109 8.63 -3.82 -25.66
N ASN A 110 8.84 -3.77 -26.98
CA ASN A 110 9.35 -2.60 -27.69
C ASN A 110 10.65 -2.03 -27.08
N GLY A 111 11.62 -2.90 -26.75
CA GLY A 111 12.89 -2.51 -26.11
C GLY A 111 12.80 -2.26 -24.60
N TRP A 112 11.61 -2.29 -24.00
CA TRP A 112 11.43 -2.19 -22.56
C TRP A 112 11.47 -3.56 -21.91
N LYS A 113 12.24 -3.70 -20.83
CA LYS A 113 12.20 -4.89 -19.98
C LYS A 113 10.97 -4.83 -19.09
N VAL A 114 10.17 -5.88 -19.14
CA VAL A 114 8.97 -6.05 -18.31
C VAL A 114 9.20 -7.24 -17.39
N SER A 115 9.05 -7.01 -16.08
CA SER A 115 9.33 -8.04 -15.09
C SER A 115 8.28 -9.15 -15.14
N GLY A 116 8.73 -10.39 -15.37
CA GLY A 116 7.85 -11.55 -15.27
C GLY A 116 7.34 -11.75 -13.84
N ALA A 117 8.19 -11.47 -12.84
CA ALA A 117 7.87 -11.66 -11.43
C ALA A 117 6.80 -10.67 -10.95
N GLU A 118 6.94 -9.37 -11.27
CA GLU A 118 5.94 -8.37 -10.90
C GLU A 118 4.61 -8.60 -11.65
N GLY A 119 4.68 -8.99 -12.93
CA GLY A 119 3.51 -9.37 -13.72
C GLY A 119 2.75 -10.56 -13.10
N LEU A 120 3.46 -11.60 -12.68
CA LEU A 120 2.89 -12.79 -12.05
C LEU A 120 2.27 -12.47 -10.68
N GLU A 121 2.96 -11.71 -9.81
CA GLU A 121 2.40 -11.28 -8.52
C GLU A 121 1.09 -10.51 -8.72
N ALA A 122 1.10 -9.53 -9.63
CA ALA A 122 -0.07 -8.69 -9.89
C ALA A 122 -1.23 -9.51 -10.48
N ALA A 123 -0.95 -10.49 -11.34
CA ALA A 123 -1.95 -11.42 -11.87
C ALA A 123 -2.58 -12.25 -10.74
N ILE A 124 -1.77 -12.82 -9.84
CA ILE A 124 -2.26 -13.62 -8.71
C ILE A 124 -3.14 -12.77 -7.77
N ILE A 125 -2.71 -11.55 -7.41
CA ILE A 125 -3.47 -10.65 -6.53
C ILE A 125 -4.85 -10.29 -7.11
N ARG A 126 -4.92 -10.11 -8.44
CA ARG A 126 -6.16 -9.79 -9.15
C ARG A 126 -7.10 -10.98 -9.30
N SER A 127 -6.55 -12.17 -9.49
CA SER A 127 -7.33 -13.37 -9.83
C SER A 127 -7.81 -14.16 -8.60
N PHE A 128 -7.11 -14.05 -7.46
CA PHE A 128 -7.37 -14.92 -6.31
C PHE A 128 -7.54 -14.16 -5.01
N ARG A 129 -8.37 -14.68 -4.12
CA ARG A 129 -8.53 -14.21 -2.75
C ARG A 129 -7.29 -14.57 -1.93
N LEU A 130 -6.64 -13.55 -1.37
CA LEU A 130 -5.44 -13.67 -0.52
C LEU A 130 -5.65 -12.87 0.75
N SER A 131 -5.96 -13.55 1.85
CA SER A 131 -6.40 -12.94 3.11
C SER A 131 -5.35 -12.03 3.75
N TRP A 132 -4.06 -12.22 3.46
CA TRP A 132 -2.98 -11.42 4.04
C TRP A 132 -2.43 -10.33 3.10
N ASN A 133 -2.85 -10.28 1.83
CA ASN A 133 -2.53 -9.17 0.93
C ASN A 133 -3.48 -7.99 1.21
N ARG A 134 -2.92 -6.82 1.49
CA ARG A 134 -3.72 -5.58 1.53
C ARG A 134 -4.01 -5.17 0.09
N ARG A 135 -5.26 -5.31 -0.34
CA ARG A 135 -5.73 -4.64 -1.56
C ARG A 135 -5.92 -3.16 -1.22
N GLY A 136 -5.29 -2.29 -1.99
CA GLY A 136 -5.76 -0.90 -2.02
C GLY A 136 -7.20 -0.91 -2.52
N THR A 137 -8.06 -0.06 -1.98
CA THR A 137 -9.38 0.20 -2.55
C THR A 137 -9.15 0.61 -4.00
N VAL A 138 -9.45 -0.28 -4.95
CA VAL A 138 -9.53 0.11 -6.35
C VAL A 138 -10.70 1.10 -6.38
N PRO A 139 -10.52 2.34 -6.87
CA PRO A 139 -11.67 3.18 -7.15
C PRO A 139 -12.54 2.36 -8.08
N VAL A 140 -13.79 2.09 -7.67
CA VAL A 140 -14.77 1.46 -8.56
C VAL A 140 -14.73 2.29 -9.84
N LEU A 141 -14.30 1.66 -10.94
CA LEU A 141 -14.33 2.28 -12.25
C LEU A 141 -15.79 2.60 -12.51
N MET A 142 -16.15 3.88 -12.38
CA MET A 142 -17.51 4.33 -12.65
C MET A 142 -17.82 3.98 -14.11
N PRO A 143 -18.92 3.28 -14.40
CA PRO A 143 -19.46 3.25 -15.74
C PRO A 143 -19.82 4.69 -16.13
N SER A 144 -19.40 5.09 -17.32
CA SER A 144 -19.61 6.41 -17.88
C SER A 144 -21.10 6.81 -17.89
N ALA A 145 -21.29 8.11 -17.70
CA ALA A 145 -22.55 8.85 -17.62
C ALA A 145 -23.73 8.33 -18.46
N SER A 146 -24.90 8.36 -17.85
CA SER A 146 -26.18 8.59 -18.54
C SER A 146 -26.91 9.68 -17.77
N THR A 147 -27.02 10.82 -18.44
CA THR A 147 -27.72 12.04 -18.07
C THR A 147 -29.18 11.76 -17.69
N GLY A 148 -29.62 12.30 -16.57
CA GLY A 148 -31.02 12.26 -16.15
C GLY A 148 -31.28 13.28 -15.05
N LEU A 149 -31.58 14.51 -15.47
CA LEU A 149 -31.99 15.63 -14.63
C LEU A 149 -33.44 15.40 -14.14
N GLN A 150 -33.72 15.49 -12.84
CA GLN A 150 -34.92 16.18 -12.31
C GLN A 150 -34.87 16.38 -10.79
N SER A 151 -35.36 17.56 -10.43
CA SER A 151 -35.40 18.31 -9.17
C SER A 151 -36.41 17.81 -8.13
N THR A 152 -36.19 18.13 -6.84
CA THR A 152 -37.03 19.03 -6.00
C THR A 152 -36.53 19.08 -4.53
N ASP A 153 -36.39 20.31 -4.01
CA ASP A 153 -36.17 20.70 -2.59
C ASP A 153 -37.46 20.53 -1.72
N PRO A 154 -37.59 20.96 -0.43
CA PRO A 154 -36.61 21.45 0.58
C PRO A 154 -36.75 20.86 2.02
N ALA A 155 -35.78 21.22 2.88
CA ALA A 155 -35.82 21.54 4.33
C ALA A 155 -36.50 20.61 5.37
N GLU A 156 -35.75 20.22 6.42
CA GLU A 156 -35.89 20.79 7.78
C GLU A 156 -34.81 20.29 8.77
N ASP A 157 -34.11 21.27 9.36
CA ASP A 157 -33.78 21.50 10.78
C ASP A 157 -33.09 20.48 11.72
N GLY A 158 -32.04 21.03 12.38
CA GLY A 158 -31.88 20.97 13.84
C GLY A 158 -30.71 20.11 14.37
N VAL A 159 -29.52 20.66 14.67
CA VAL A 159 -29.10 21.23 16.00
C VAL A 159 -28.87 20.11 17.05
N VAL A 160 -27.77 19.96 17.81
CA VAL A 160 -26.53 20.72 18.04
C VAL A 160 -25.49 19.80 18.72
N SER A 161 -24.23 20.15 18.46
CA SER A 161 -22.96 19.91 19.13
C SER A 161 -22.93 19.34 20.57
N ARG A 162 -21.85 18.61 20.85
CA ARG A 162 -20.97 18.95 21.98
C ARG A 162 -19.52 18.59 21.70
N GLU A 163 -18.73 19.65 21.51
CA GLU A 163 -17.29 19.67 21.67
C GLU A 163 -16.91 19.30 23.11
N SER A 164 -15.76 18.66 23.24
CA SER A 164 -14.90 18.86 24.40
C SER A 164 -13.48 19.08 23.89
N ALA A 165 -13.09 20.34 23.94
CA ALA A 165 -11.76 20.85 23.72
C ALA A 165 -10.82 20.35 24.84
N ASP A 166 -9.62 19.92 24.45
CA ASP A 166 -8.47 19.80 25.34
C ASP A 166 -7.43 20.86 24.93
N PRO A 167 -7.08 21.83 25.80
CA PRO A 167 -6.12 22.88 25.49
C PRO A 167 -4.71 22.45 25.92
N GLY A 168 -3.77 22.28 24.98
CA GLY A 168 -2.35 22.27 25.33
C GLY A 168 -1.39 21.45 24.47
N GLY A 169 -0.88 22.07 23.39
CA GLY A 169 0.56 22.02 23.13
C GLY A 169 1.19 20.72 22.58
N ARG A 170 0.83 20.35 21.35
CA ARG A 170 1.77 19.83 20.32
C ARG A 170 1.06 19.87 18.97
N ALA A 171 1.40 20.83 18.12
CA ALA A 171 0.92 20.84 16.74
C ALA A 171 1.20 19.48 16.10
N ASN A 172 0.13 18.77 15.71
CA ASN A 172 0.23 17.44 15.14
C ASN A 172 1.14 17.50 13.91
N THR A 173 2.10 16.58 13.80
CA THR A 173 3.03 16.50 12.65
C THR A 173 2.29 16.56 11.31
N ALA A 174 1.08 16.01 11.24
CA ALA A 174 0.23 16.08 10.05
C ALA A 174 -0.23 17.50 9.70
N ASP A 175 -0.54 18.34 10.70
CA ASP A 175 -0.97 19.72 10.45
C ASP A 175 0.22 20.58 9.97
N ARG A 176 1.41 20.40 10.57
CA ARG A 176 2.65 21.02 10.09
C ARG A 176 2.97 20.69 8.62
N ILE A 177 2.64 19.48 8.19
CA ILE A 177 2.81 19.06 6.79
C ILE A 177 1.83 19.77 5.86
N ARG A 178 0.57 19.95 6.28
CA ARG A 178 -0.44 20.67 5.50
C ARG A 178 -0.12 22.15 5.39
N ASP A 179 0.27 22.78 6.49
CA ASP A 179 0.66 24.20 6.53
C ASP A 179 1.88 24.47 5.63
N TYR A 180 2.85 23.54 5.62
CA TYR A 180 4.00 23.63 4.72
C TYR A 180 3.61 23.44 3.26
N ALA A 181 2.71 22.52 2.94
CA ALA A 181 2.23 22.32 1.57
C ALA A 181 1.50 23.57 1.04
N GLU A 182 0.65 24.19 1.86
CA GLU A 182 -0.04 25.44 1.54
C GLU A 182 0.94 26.58 1.26
N SER A 183 1.86 26.85 2.19
CA SER A 183 2.80 27.96 2.06
C SER A 183 3.80 27.79 0.91
N ARG A 184 4.24 26.55 0.63
CA ARG A 184 5.31 26.30 -0.35
C ARG A 184 4.81 26.04 -1.76
N TYR A 185 3.63 25.44 -1.92
CA TYR A 185 3.12 25.00 -3.23
C TYR A 185 1.83 25.70 -3.61
N PHE A 186 0.79 25.62 -2.77
CA PHE A 186 -0.54 26.06 -3.17
C PHE A 186 -0.68 27.59 -3.21
N ALA A 187 -0.25 28.31 -2.17
CA ALA A 187 -0.35 29.77 -2.14
C ALA A 187 0.45 30.46 -3.27
N PRO A 188 1.71 30.07 -3.55
CA PRO A 188 2.45 30.59 -4.71
C PRO A 188 1.77 30.25 -6.04
N ALA A 189 1.29 29.02 -6.20
CA ALA A 189 0.61 28.61 -7.44
C ALA A 189 -0.70 29.36 -7.68
N ARG A 190 -1.50 29.64 -6.64
CA ARG A 190 -2.69 30.51 -6.75
C ARG A 190 -2.31 31.92 -7.16
N SER A 191 -1.25 32.49 -6.56
CA SER A 191 -0.78 33.83 -6.92
C SER A 191 -0.25 33.91 -8.36
N ALA A 192 0.25 32.79 -8.89
CA ALA A 192 0.72 32.65 -10.26
C ALA A 192 -0.41 32.28 -11.26
N GLY A 193 -1.65 32.13 -10.81
CA GLY A 193 -2.79 31.76 -11.66
C GLY A 193 -2.75 30.33 -12.20
N GLN A 194 -1.99 29.44 -11.56
CA GLN A 194 -1.94 28.03 -11.93
C GLN A 194 -3.19 27.31 -11.42
N SER A 195 -3.76 26.43 -12.24
CA SER A 195 -4.89 25.57 -11.85
C SER A 195 -4.44 24.20 -11.34
N ILE A 196 -3.21 23.77 -11.66
CA ILE A 196 -2.68 22.44 -11.31
C ILE A 196 -1.31 22.59 -10.65
N VAL A 197 -1.09 21.85 -9.57
CA VAL A 197 0.15 21.86 -8.79
C VAL A 197 0.59 20.45 -8.46
N GLU A 198 1.84 20.13 -8.77
CA GLU A 198 2.49 18.90 -8.32
C GLU A 198 3.24 19.13 -7.00
N VAL A 199 2.98 18.27 -6.02
CA VAL A 199 3.58 18.31 -4.69
C VAL A 199 4.36 17.01 -4.45
N SER A 200 5.67 17.12 -4.28
CA SER A 200 6.56 15.99 -4.03
C SER A 200 6.64 15.66 -2.53
N ALA A 201 6.44 14.38 -2.18
CA ALA A 201 6.58 13.93 -0.79
C ALA A 201 8.03 14.05 -0.27
N ARG A 202 9.03 13.99 -1.17
CA ARG A 202 10.45 14.21 -0.82
C ARG A 202 10.70 15.63 -0.38
N GLU A 203 10.27 16.59 -1.17
CA GLU A 203 10.55 18.00 -0.91
C GLU A 203 9.87 18.49 0.36
N ILE A 204 8.68 17.99 0.68
CA ILE A 204 8.01 18.27 1.96
C ILE A 204 8.77 17.65 3.13
N HIS A 205 9.20 16.39 2.99
CA HIS A 205 9.97 15.71 4.03
C HIS A 205 11.29 16.42 4.32
N ASP A 206 12.03 16.80 3.27
CA ASP A 206 13.33 17.44 3.35
C ASP A 206 13.20 18.89 3.85
N GLY A 207 12.20 19.62 3.36
CA GLY A 207 11.90 20.99 3.78
C GLY A 207 11.53 21.11 5.26
N LEU A 208 10.81 20.13 5.80
CA LEU A 208 10.47 20.07 7.23
C LEU A 208 11.52 19.37 8.09
N ARG A 209 12.61 18.87 7.48
CA ARG A 209 13.68 18.07 8.13
C ARG A 209 13.14 16.96 9.03
N LEU A 210 12.03 16.33 8.59
CA LEU A 210 11.40 15.28 9.37
C LEU A 210 12.29 14.03 9.34
N ARG A 211 12.28 13.24 10.41
CA ARG A 211 13.02 11.96 10.47
C ARG A 211 12.03 10.81 10.36
N ASN A 212 12.24 9.92 9.39
CA ASN A 212 11.40 8.72 9.17
C ASN A 212 9.89 9.01 9.00
N ALA A 213 9.53 10.16 8.41
CA ALA A 213 8.15 10.64 8.40
C ALA A 213 7.45 10.56 7.04
N PHE A 214 8.04 9.93 6.01
CA PHE A 214 7.40 9.76 4.70
C PHE A 214 5.97 9.18 4.74
N PRO A 215 5.66 8.20 5.61
CA PRO A 215 4.28 7.73 5.74
C PRO A 215 3.34 8.79 6.32
N SER A 216 3.81 9.61 7.25
CA SER A 216 3.03 10.72 7.81
C SER A 216 2.80 11.82 6.76
N VAL A 217 3.79 12.09 5.91
CA VAL A 217 3.69 13.00 4.76
C VAL A 217 2.68 12.49 3.75
N CYS A 218 2.81 11.23 3.31
CA CYS A 218 1.87 10.64 2.37
C CYS A 218 0.45 10.58 2.93
N GLN A 219 0.27 10.28 4.22
CA GLN A 219 -1.04 10.27 4.85
C GLN A 219 -1.64 11.68 4.97
N ALA A 220 -0.83 12.70 5.26
CA ALA A 220 -1.29 14.07 5.34
C ALA A 220 -1.72 14.62 3.97
N LEU A 221 -0.96 14.29 2.91
CA LEU A 221 -1.24 14.68 1.53
C LEU A 221 -2.44 13.90 0.94
N SER A 222 -2.57 12.61 1.22
CA SER A 222 -3.73 11.83 0.71
C SER A 222 -5.03 12.02 1.50
N GLY A 223 -4.99 12.71 2.64
CA GLY A 223 -6.14 12.85 3.53
C GLY A 223 -7.07 14.00 3.15
N ARG A 224 -8.38 13.85 3.39
CA ARG A 224 -9.40 14.88 3.11
C ARG A 224 -9.12 16.25 3.73
N LYS A 225 -8.50 16.27 4.90
CA LYS A 225 -8.18 17.52 5.63
C LYS A 225 -7.29 18.47 4.84
N ILE A 226 -6.39 18.00 3.96
CA ILE A 226 -5.61 18.92 3.11
C ILE A 226 -6.44 19.51 1.98
N ALA A 227 -7.36 18.73 1.40
CA ALA A 227 -8.26 19.18 0.35
C ALA A 227 -9.18 20.30 0.86
N GLU A 228 -9.71 20.12 2.07
CA GLU A 228 -10.56 21.12 2.74
C GLU A 228 -9.77 22.35 3.18
N MET A 229 -8.65 22.17 3.89
CA MET A 229 -7.83 23.30 4.41
C MET A 229 -7.23 24.15 3.29
N CYS A 230 -6.74 23.49 2.24
CA CYS A 230 -6.04 24.14 1.14
C CYS A 230 -6.95 24.39 -0.08
N ARG A 231 -8.27 24.14 0.02
CA ARG A 231 -9.21 24.27 -1.12
C ARG A 231 -8.65 23.67 -2.41
N VAL A 232 -8.21 22.42 -2.34
CA VAL A 232 -7.61 21.70 -3.46
C VAL A 232 -8.29 20.36 -3.66
N THR A 233 -8.35 19.90 -4.89
CA THR A 233 -8.80 18.54 -5.21
C THR A 233 -7.62 17.68 -5.60
N LEU A 234 -7.42 16.55 -4.93
CA LEU A 234 -6.39 15.60 -5.33
C LEU A 234 -6.81 14.88 -6.61
N THR A 235 -6.21 15.25 -7.74
CA THR A 235 -6.52 14.67 -9.04
C THR A 235 -5.80 13.34 -9.26
N ARG A 236 -4.51 13.28 -8.89
CA ARG A 236 -3.69 12.11 -9.20
C ARG A 236 -2.57 11.91 -8.19
N ARG A 237 -2.29 10.66 -7.83
CA ARG A 237 -1.07 10.25 -7.13
C ARG A 237 -0.14 9.54 -8.10
N ILE A 238 1.12 9.94 -8.14
CA ILE A 238 2.16 9.35 -8.97
C ILE A 238 3.15 8.62 -8.05
N GLY A 239 3.35 7.34 -8.28
CA GLY A 239 4.27 6.51 -7.50
C GLY A 239 3.62 5.70 -6.36
N PRO A 240 4.42 4.86 -5.67
CA PRO A 240 3.95 3.95 -4.64
C PRO A 240 3.50 4.71 -3.38
N THR A 241 2.59 4.14 -2.58
CA THR A 241 2.18 4.73 -1.30
C THR A 241 3.33 4.77 -0.28
N ASN A 242 3.42 5.85 0.51
CA ASN A 242 4.41 6.02 1.59
C ASN A 242 5.88 6.00 1.13
N SER A 243 6.17 6.52 -0.07
CA SER A 243 7.53 6.57 -0.61
C SER A 243 8.07 8.00 -0.69
N SER A 244 9.39 8.12 -0.77
CA SER A 244 10.07 9.37 -1.11
C SER A 244 9.95 9.74 -2.59
N THR A 245 9.47 8.83 -3.43
CA THR A 245 9.27 9.07 -4.87
C THR A 245 7.81 9.34 -5.21
N THR A 246 6.95 9.53 -4.20
CA THR A 246 5.52 9.80 -4.40
C THR A 246 5.31 11.28 -4.66
N SER A 247 4.61 11.62 -5.74
CA SER A 247 4.09 12.96 -6.02
C SER A 247 2.57 12.95 -6.00
N TYR A 248 1.99 14.09 -5.63
CA TYR A 248 0.55 14.33 -5.59
C TYR A 248 0.24 15.52 -6.48
N VAL A 249 -0.62 15.32 -7.47
CA VAL A 249 -1.08 16.37 -8.38
C VAL A 249 -2.45 16.84 -7.89
N TYR A 250 -2.54 18.12 -7.58
CA TYR A 250 -3.74 18.77 -7.11
C TYR A 250 -4.24 19.78 -8.14
N GLU A 251 -5.55 19.90 -8.23
CA GLU A 251 -6.22 21.01 -8.85
C GLU A 251 -6.60 22.04 -7.78
N LEU A 252 -6.27 23.30 -8.03
CA LEU A 252 -6.60 24.42 -7.14
C LEU A 252 -8.04 24.85 -7.38
N LEU A 253 -8.84 24.91 -6.32
CA LEU A 253 -10.20 25.47 -6.39
C LEU A 253 -10.10 26.99 -6.15
N HIS A 254 -10.65 27.76 -7.08
CA HIS A 254 -10.69 29.22 -7.03
C HIS A 254 -11.95 29.72 -6.30
#